data_AF-A0A959YZP5-F1
#
_entry.id   AF-A0A959YZP5-F1
#
_cell.length_a   1.000
_cell.length_b   1.000
_cell.length_c   1.000
_cell.angle_alpha   90.00
_cell.angle_beta   90.00
_cell.angle_gamma   90.00
#
_symmetry.space_group_name_H-M   'P 1'
#
loop_
_entity.id
_entity.type
_entity.pdbx_description
1 polymer ?
#
loop_
_entity_poly.entity_id
_entity_poly.type
_entity_poly.pdbx_seq_one_letter_code
_entity_poly.pdbx_strand_id
1 'polypeptide(L)'
;GGAGAAFAPEQLHALVMLFLQAHATGYLISGVFFGLCCLVLGYLLFRGHVVPRWIAVGIVAAGFAYLLDCTANFLFPDLTTYTELLMLVNAVAGELSLCVYLLVKGVRA
;
A
#
# COMPACT_ATOMS: atom_id res chain seq x y z
N GLY A 1 -19.46 11.67 -29.66
CA GLY A 1 -20.42 11.22 -28.63
C GLY A 1 -19.66 10.41 -27.62
N GLY A 2 -19.43 10.95 -26.42
CA GLY A 2 -18.83 10.19 -25.34
C GLY A 2 -19.84 9.20 -24.77
N ALA A 3 -19.36 8.10 -24.19
CA ALA A 3 -20.18 7.05 -23.58
C ALA A 3 -21.26 7.58 -22.61
N GLY A 4 -21.09 8.78 -22.04
CA GLY A 4 -22.07 9.42 -21.16
C GLY A 4 -23.38 9.86 -21.81
N ALA A 5 -23.45 9.99 -23.14
CA ALA A 5 -24.69 10.38 -23.84
C ALA A 5 -25.68 9.21 -24.05
N ALA A 6 -25.26 7.97 -23.77
CA ALA A 6 -26.07 6.76 -23.95
C ALA A 6 -26.80 6.31 -22.66
N PHE A 7 -26.52 6.92 -21.51
CA PHE A 7 -27.04 6.51 -20.20
C PHE A 7 -27.79 7.65 -19.52
N ALA A 8 -28.87 7.32 -18.81
CA ALA A 8 -29.57 8.27 -17.95
C ALA A 8 -28.67 8.72 -16.78
N PRO A 9 -28.90 9.92 -16.20
CA PRO A 9 -28.10 10.42 -15.07
C PRO A 9 -28.02 9.45 -13.88
N GLU A 10 -29.11 8.73 -13.59
CA GLU A 10 -29.15 7.73 -12.51
C GLU A 10 -28.26 6.51 -12.83
N GLN A 11 -28.22 6.09 -14.11
CA GLN A 11 -27.35 5.01 -14.56
C GLN A 11 -25.87 5.41 -14.49
N LEU A 12 -25.55 6.66 -14.78
CA LEU A 12 -24.19 7.20 -14.61
C LEU A 12 -23.76 7.17 -13.14
N HIS A 13 -24.63 7.57 -12.21
CA HIS A 13 -24.32 7.50 -10.77
C HIS A 13 -24.11 6.06 -10.30
N ALA A 14 -24.96 5.12 -10.73
CA ALA A 14 -24.79 3.71 -10.39
C ALA A 14 -23.47 3.14 -10.92
N LEU A 15 -23.08 3.52 -12.14
CA LEU A 15 -21.84 3.08 -12.76
C LEU A 15 -20.60 3.68 -12.07
N VAL A 16 -20.66 4.95 -11.65
CA VAL A 16 -19.61 5.57 -10.83
C VAL A 16 -19.42 4.81 -9.52
N MET A 17 -20.51 4.51 -8.81
CA MET A 17 -20.44 3.75 -7.56
C MET A 17 -19.86 2.35 -7.77
N LEU A 18 -20.25 1.66 -8.85
CA LEU A 18 -19.70 0.37 -9.22
C LEU A 18 -18.17 0.44 -9.43
N PHE A 19 -17.69 1.41 -10.20
CA PHE A 19 -16.26 1.57 -10.46
C PHE A 19 -15.47 1.99 -9.21
N LEU A 20 -16.05 2.81 -8.33
CA LEU A 20 -15.42 3.15 -7.05
C LEU A 20 -15.28 1.93 -6.15
N GLN A 21 -16.30 1.08 -6.08
CA GLN A 21 -16.23 -0.18 -5.33
C GLN A 21 -15.19 -1.13 -5.94
N ALA A 22 -15.20 -1.31 -7.26
CA ALA A 22 -14.21 -2.12 -7.95
C ALA A 22 -12.78 -1.60 -7.73
N HIS A 23 -12.59 -0.29 -7.74
CA HIS A 23 -11.31 0.34 -7.44
C HIS A 23 -10.87 0.07 -5.99
N ALA A 24 -11.76 0.26 -5.01
CA ALA A 24 -11.45 0.00 -3.60
C ALA A 24 -11.03 -1.46 -3.37
N THR A 25 -11.74 -2.42 -3.95
CA THR A 25 -11.34 -3.84 -3.87
C THR A 25 -10.01 -4.11 -4.58
N GLY A 26 -9.81 -3.51 -5.77
CA GLY A 26 -8.54 -3.62 -6.50
C GLY A 26 -7.35 -3.07 -5.72
N TYR A 27 -7.55 -1.99 -4.97
CA TYR A 27 -6.55 -1.39 -4.09
C TYR A 27 -6.17 -2.31 -2.92
N LEU A 28 -7.16 -2.94 -2.29
CA LEU A 28 -6.88 -3.93 -1.23
C LEU A 28 -6.08 -5.13 -1.77
N ILE A 29 -6.44 -5.63 -2.96
CA ILE A 29 -5.72 -6.75 -3.58
C ILE A 29 -4.28 -6.35 -3.90
N SER A 30 -4.05 -5.16 -4.46
CA SER A 30 -2.70 -4.69 -4.76
C SER A 30 -1.87 -4.48 -3.49
N GLY A 31 -2.49 -4.07 -2.38
CA GLY A 31 -1.88 -3.95 -1.06
C GLY A 31 -1.21 -5.24 -0.56
N VAL A 32 -1.81 -6.41 -0.83
CA VAL A 32 -1.22 -7.71 -0.47
C VAL A 32 0.09 -7.96 -1.22
N PHE A 33 0.09 -7.78 -2.54
CA PHE A 33 1.28 -7.95 -3.37
C PHE A 33 2.36 -6.94 -3.00
N PHE A 34 1.96 -5.70 -2.74
CA PHE A 34 2.87 -4.65 -2.31
C PHE A 34 3.51 -4.96 -0.96
N GLY A 35 2.73 -5.41 0.02
CA GLY A 35 3.24 -5.85 1.33
C GLY A 35 4.26 -6.98 1.21
N LEU A 36 3.99 -8.00 0.39
CA LEU A 36 4.95 -9.08 0.11
C LEU A 36 6.23 -8.57 -0.56
N CYS A 37 6.11 -7.68 -1.54
CA CYS A 37 7.26 -7.03 -2.17
C CYS A 37 8.10 -6.24 -1.15
N CYS A 38 7.46 -5.51 -0.24
CA CYS A 38 8.14 -4.79 0.84
C CYS A 38 8.87 -5.75 1.78
N LEU A 39 8.31 -6.91 2.12
CA LEU A 39 9.02 -7.92 2.92
C LEU A 39 10.29 -8.41 2.22
N VAL A 40 10.20 -8.76 0.93
CA VAL A 40 11.35 -9.20 0.14
C VAL A 40 12.39 -8.08 0.01
N LEU A 41 11.96 -6.87 -0.32
CA LEU A 41 12.83 -5.70 -0.46
C LEU A 41 13.54 -5.37 0.86
N GLY A 42 12.80 -5.30 1.96
CA GLY A 42 13.36 -5.04 3.29
C GLY A 42 14.37 -6.09 3.71
N TYR A 43 14.12 -7.37 3.43
CA TYR A 43 15.07 -8.45 3.65
C TYR A 43 16.36 -8.29 2.83
N LEU A 44 16.23 -7.98 1.53
CA LEU A 44 17.38 -7.74 0.65
C LEU A 44 18.20 -6.53 1.09
N LEU A 45 17.54 -5.43 1.49
CA LEU A 45 18.18 -4.24 2.03
C LEU A 45 18.95 -4.53 3.32
N PHE A 46 18.36 -5.35 4.20
CA PHE A 46 19.00 -5.75 5.46
C PHE A 46 20.25 -6.62 5.21
N ARG A 47 20.15 -7.59 4.30
CA ARG A 47 21.25 -8.51 3.97
C ARG A 47 22.35 -7.83 3.13
N GLY A 48 21.99 -6.91 2.25
CA GLY A 48 22.91 -6.23 1.36
C GLY A 48 23.72 -5.11 2.00
N HIS A 49 23.42 -4.71 3.24
CA HIS A 49 24.08 -3.60 3.94
C HIS A 49 24.12 -2.27 3.15
N VAL A 50 23.21 -2.11 2.18
CA VAL A 50 23.15 -0.96 1.25
C VAL A 50 22.53 0.27 1.90
N VAL A 51 21.67 0.08 2.91
CA VAL A 51 21.01 1.16 3.65
C VAL A 51 21.16 0.92 5.16
N PRO A 52 20.97 1.95 6.02
CA PRO A 52 20.92 1.78 7.46
C PRO A 52 19.91 0.70 7.85
N ARG A 53 20.31 -0.18 8.78
CA ARG A 53 19.49 -1.34 9.18
C ARG A 53 18.10 -0.97 9.67
N TRP A 54 17.96 0.18 10.33
CA TRP A 54 16.66 0.66 10.82
C TRP A 54 15.68 0.96 9.67
N ILE A 55 16.15 1.44 8.51
CA ILE A 55 15.31 1.66 7.33
C ILE A 55 14.84 0.32 6.78
N ALA A 56 15.76 -0.65 6.66
CA ALA A 56 15.42 -1.98 6.17
C ALA A 56 14.38 -2.67 7.07
N VAL A 57 14.53 -2.57 8.39
CA VAL A 57 13.53 -3.08 9.35
C VAL A 57 12.21 -2.33 9.24
N GLY A 58 12.23 -1.01 9.03
CA GLY A 58 11.03 -0.20 8.79
C GLY A 58 10.25 -0.66 7.55
N ILE A 59 10.94 -0.99 6.46
CA ILE A 59 10.31 -1.52 5.23
C ILE A 59 9.67 -2.89 5.49
N VAL A 60 10.33 -3.77 6.24
CA VAL A 60 9.74 -5.06 6.64
C VAL A 60 8.49 -4.85 7.51
N ALA A 61 8.54 -3.92 8.48
CA ALA A 61 7.41 -3.57 9.33
C ALA A 61 6.23 -3.01 8.51
N ALA A 62 6.50 -2.15 7.52
CA ALA A 62 5.50 -1.67 6.57
C ALA A 62 4.84 -2.83 5.80
N GLY A 63 5.64 -3.78 5.30
CA GLY A 63 5.13 -4.98 4.62
C GLY A 63 4.15 -5.79 5.48
N PHE A 64 4.47 -6.00 6.76
CA PHE A 64 3.54 -6.66 7.69
C PHE A 64 2.29 -5.83 7.97
N ALA A 65 2.42 -4.50 8.09
CA ALA A 65 1.27 -3.63 8.32
C ALA A 65 0.29 -3.64 7.14
N TYR A 66 0.79 -3.68 5.90
CA TYR A 66 -0.05 -3.89 4.69
C TYR A 66 -0.82 -5.21 4.74
N LEU A 67 -0.14 -6.31 5.07
CA LEU A 67 -0.78 -7.63 5.15
C LEU A 67 -1.82 -7.70 6.28
N LEU A 68 -1.53 -7.06 7.41
CA LEU A 68 -2.46 -6.98 8.54
C LEU A 68 -3.71 -6.18 8.16
N ASP A 69 -3.54 -5.04 7.49
CA ASP A 69 -4.65 -4.21 7.04
C ASP A 69 -5.54 -4.90 6.03
N CYS A 70 -4.94 -5.58 5.04
CA CYS A 70 -5.69 -6.40 4.09
C CYS A 70 -6.46 -7.50 4.82
N THR A 71 -5.82 -8.19 5.77
CA THR A 71 -6.47 -9.27 6.54
C THR A 71 -7.62 -8.74 7.40
N ALA A 72 -7.45 -7.59 8.05
CA ALA A 72 -8.49 -6.96 8.86
C ALA A 72 -9.69 -6.53 8.02
N ASN A 73 -9.45 -5.99 6.81
CA ASN A 73 -10.52 -5.66 5.87
C ASN A 73 -11.40 -6.88 5.50
N PHE A 74 -10.84 -8.09 5.46
CA PHE A 74 -11.60 -9.31 5.15
C PHE A 74 -12.21 -10.00 6.39
N LEU A 75 -11.49 -10.07 7.51
CA LEU A 75 -11.88 -10.87 8.68
C LEU A 75 -12.53 -10.04 9.80
N PHE A 76 -12.13 -8.78 9.96
CA PHE A 76 -12.48 -7.94 11.11
C PHE A 76 -12.75 -6.49 10.69
N PRO A 77 -13.88 -6.21 10.00
CA PRO A 77 -14.19 -4.89 9.47
C PRO A 77 -14.19 -3.77 10.53
N ASP A 78 -14.48 -4.10 11.80
CA ASP A 78 -14.47 -3.17 12.93
C ASP A 78 -13.07 -2.62 13.27
N LEU A 79 -12.01 -3.31 12.84
CA LEU A 79 -10.62 -2.92 13.13
C LEU A 79 -9.94 -2.14 12.01
N THR A 80 -10.61 -1.99 10.86
CA THR A 80 -10.04 -1.39 9.64
C THR A 80 -9.47 0.01 9.88
N THR A 81 -10.17 0.86 10.62
CA THR A 81 -9.68 2.21 10.94
C THR A 81 -8.35 2.19 11.71
N TYR A 82 -8.15 1.22 12.61
CA TYR A 82 -6.90 1.10 13.37
C TYR A 82 -5.79 0.50 12.52
N THR A 83 -6.09 -0.51 11.71
CA THR A 83 -5.09 -1.16 10.84
C THR A 83 -4.65 -0.25 9.71
N GLU A 84 -5.54 0.56 9.15
CA GLU A 84 -5.22 1.56 8.13
C GLU A 84 -4.26 2.61 8.68
N LEU A 85 -4.50 3.11 9.91
CA LEU A 85 -3.60 4.05 10.58
C LEU A 85 -2.23 3.41 10.86
N LEU A 86 -2.20 2.17 11.33
CA LEU A 86 -0.96 1.44 11.56
C LEU A 86 -0.18 1.22 10.25
N MET A 87 -0.87 0.83 9.18
CA MET A 87 -0.30 0.69 7.84
C MET A 87 0.29 2.02 7.37
N LEU A 88 -0.47 3.11 7.44
CA LEU A 88 -0.03 4.43 6.99
C LEU A 88 1.22 4.90 7.74
N VAL A 89 1.22 4.79 9.07
CA VAL A 89 2.37 5.23 9.89
C VAL A 89 3.61 4.41 9.58
N ASN A 90 3.48 3.08 9.45
CA ASN A 90 4.63 2.22 9.12
C ASN A 90 5.12 2.44 7.69
N ALA A 91 4.21 2.58 6.72
CA ALA A 91 4.54 2.86 5.33
C ALA A 91 5.28 4.19 5.21
N VAL A 92 4.76 5.26 5.84
CA VAL A 92 5.46 6.57 5.86
C VAL A 92 6.81 6.43 6.56
N ALA A 93 6.88 5.81 7.74
CA ALA A 93 8.15 5.69 8.46
C ALA A 93 9.21 4.88 7.69
N GLY A 94 8.82 3.77 7.05
CA GLY A 94 9.74 2.92 6.30
C GLY A 94 10.06 3.47 4.91
N GLU A 95 9.03 3.67 4.09
CA GLU A 95 9.16 4.00 2.67
C GLU A 95 9.60 5.44 2.45
N LEU A 96 9.10 6.40 3.22
CA LEU A 96 9.57 7.79 3.10
C LEU A 96 11.03 7.89 3.52
N SER A 97 11.42 7.20 4.60
CA SER A 97 12.82 7.15 5.03
C SER A 97 13.73 6.54 3.97
N LEU A 98 13.29 5.46 3.32
CA LEU A 98 14.01 4.85 2.20
C LEU A 98 14.09 5.82 1.01
N CYS A 99 12.97 6.46 0.64
CA CYS A 99 12.90 7.42 -0.46
C CYS A 99 13.88 8.59 -0.24
N VAL A 100 13.85 9.21 0.95
CA VAL A 100 14.77 10.30 1.33
C VAL A 100 16.22 9.81 1.29
N TYR A 101 16.51 8.61 1.79
CA TYR A 101 17.86 8.05 1.75
C TYR A 101 18.36 7.88 0.32
N LEU A 102 17.53 7.33 -0.57
CA LEU A 102 17.86 7.11 -1.97
C LEU A 102 18.02 8.42 -2.74
N LEU A 103 17.22 9.44 -2.44
CA LEU A 103 17.32 10.76 -3.05
C LEU A 103 18.61 11.49 -2.65
N VAL A 104 19.01 11.41 -1.38
CA VAL A 104 20.17 12.17 -0.87
C VAL A 104 21.48 11.45 -1.13
N LYS A 105 21.56 10.15 -0.81
CA LYS A 105 22.81 9.39 -0.85
C LYS A 105 22.89 8.43 -2.04
N GLY A 106 21.75 7.93 -2.50
CA GLY A 106 21.67 6.86 -3.48
C GLY A 106 22.27 5.54 -2.96
N VAL A 107 22.24 4.51 -3.82
CA VAL A 107 22.97 3.27 -3.60
C VAL A 107 24.15 3.28 -4.56
N ARG A 108 25.38 3.26 -4.03
CA ARG A 108 26.58 3.04 -4.84
C ARG A 108 26.82 1.54 -4.94
N ALA A 109 26.85 1.04 -6.18
CA ALA A 109 27.25 -0.31 -6.52
C ALA A 109 28.76 -0.50 -6.32
#